data_AF-A0A7X2L2V7-F1
#
_entry.id   AF-A0A7X2L2V7-F1
#
_cell.length_a   1.000
_cell.length_b   1.000
_cell.length_c   1.000
_cell.angle_alpha   90.00
_cell.angle_beta   90.00
_cell.angle_gamma   90.00
#
_symmetry.space_group_name_H-M   'P 1'
#
loop_
_entity.id
_entity.type
_entity.pdbx_description
1 polymer ?
#
loop_
_entity_poly.entity_id
_entity_poly.type
_entity_poly.pdbx_seq_one_letter_code
_entity_poly.pdbx_strand_id
1 'polypeptide(L)'
;MLNHDPKLSIRKLAKDVNYHFDSVRRMYKNEMVQYPRDLLLKLCLYFDVQPGELIRVEADEDSDCTIEETGDRQEDNNDNESTEAGNL
;
A
#
# COMPACT_ATOMS: atom_id res chain seq x y z
N MET A 1 -12.00 -20.16 -3.43
CA MET A 1 -11.64 -20.21 -4.87
C MET A 1 -11.72 -18.79 -5.41
N LEU A 2 -10.59 -18.17 -5.75
CA LEU A 2 -10.59 -16.81 -6.30
C LEU A 2 -11.23 -16.83 -7.69
N ASN A 3 -12.42 -16.22 -7.79
CA ASN A 3 -13.13 -16.03 -9.04
C ASN A 3 -12.41 -14.94 -9.86
N HIS A 4 -11.33 -15.31 -10.54
CA HIS A 4 -10.74 -14.42 -11.55
C HIS A 4 -11.72 -14.32 -12.71
N ASP A 5 -12.23 -13.11 -12.93
CA ASP A 5 -13.08 -12.81 -14.08
C ASP A 5 -12.25 -13.04 -15.36
N PRO A 6 -12.48 -14.12 -16.13
CA PRO A 6 -11.57 -14.58 -17.18
C PRO A 6 -11.51 -13.63 -18.39
N LYS A 7 -12.22 -12.50 -18.33
CA LYS A 7 -12.39 -11.55 -19.43
C LYS A 7 -11.43 -10.35 -19.35
N LEU A 8 -10.77 -10.10 -18.23
CA LEU A 8 -9.86 -8.96 -18.15
C LEU A 8 -8.46 -9.33 -18.65
N SER A 9 -8.18 -9.04 -19.92
CA SER A 9 -6.83 -9.21 -20.46
C SER A 9 -5.86 -8.16 -19.89
N ILE A 10 -4.61 -8.56 -19.64
CA ILE A 10 -3.52 -7.65 -19.22
C ILE A 10 -3.38 -6.46 -20.18
N ARG A 11 -3.57 -6.68 -21.48
CA ARG A 11 -3.55 -5.61 -22.50
C ARG A 11 -4.67 -4.59 -22.31
N LYS A 12 -5.86 -5.03 -21.91
CA LYS A 12 -6.99 -4.14 -21.63
C LYS A 12 -6.72 -3.36 -20.35
N LEU A 13 -6.32 -4.05 -19.28
CA LEU A 13 -5.95 -3.42 -18.01
C LEU A 13 -4.91 -2.30 -18.21
N ALA A 14 -3.82 -2.56 -18.95
CA ALA A 14 -2.78 -1.56 -19.22
C ALA A 14 -3.31 -0.31 -19.94
N LYS A 15 -4.28 -0.46 -20.84
CA LYS A 15 -4.94 0.68 -21.50
C LYS A 15 -5.85 1.42 -20.53
N ASP A 16 -6.64 0.70 -19.74
CA ASP A 16 -7.60 1.29 -18.82
C ASP A 16 -6.91 2.10 -17.71
N VAL A 17 -5.79 1.60 -17.16
CA VAL A 17 -4.98 2.34 -16.18
C VAL A 17 -3.99 3.32 -16.81
N ASN A 18 -3.97 3.41 -18.15
CA ASN A 18 -3.04 4.22 -18.93
C ASN A 18 -1.58 4.03 -18.46
N TYR A 19 -1.09 2.79 -18.57
CA TYR A 19 0.26 2.41 -18.15
C TYR A 19 0.95 1.50 -19.16
N HIS A 20 2.28 1.39 -19.05
CA HIS A 20 3.04 0.51 -19.93
C HIS A 20 2.65 -0.95 -19.74
N PHE A 21 2.31 -1.61 -20.85
CA PHE A 21 1.94 -3.02 -20.89
C PHE A 21 2.97 -3.92 -20.17
N ASP A 22 4.25 -3.68 -20.41
CA ASP A 22 5.33 -4.46 -19.80
C ASP A 22 5.34 -4.36 -18.27
N SER A 23 5.07 -3.18 -17.72
CA SER A 23 5.01 -2.99 -16.27
C SER A 23 3.82 -3.74 -15.67
N VAL A 24 2.64 -3.63 -16.28
CA VAL A 24 1.44 -4.35 -15.81
C VAL A 24 1.63 -5.87 -15.94
N ARG A 25 2.28 -6.34 -17.01
CA ARG A 25 2.62 -7.76 -17.21
C ARG A 25 3.58 -8.27 -16.13
N ARG A 26 4.64 -7.51 -15.81
CA ARG A 26 5.60 -7.91 -14.76
C ARG A 26 4.95 -7.94 -13.38
N MET A 27 4.07 -6.97 -13.08
CA MET A 27 3.26 -6.97 -11.86
C MET A 27 2.41 -8.25 -11.77
N TYR A 28 1.65 -8.56 -12.82
CA TYR A 28 0.79 -9.74 -12.88
C TYR A 28 1.55 -11.06 -12.70
N LYS A 29 2.80 -11.11 -13.15
CA LYS A 29 3.66 -12.30 -13.06
C LYS A 29 4.53 -12.36 -11.79
N ASN A 30 4.41 -11.40 -10.88
CA ASN A 30 5.32 -11.25 -9.73
C ASN A 30 6.81 -11.18 -10.14
N GLU A 31 7.11 -10.67 -11.35
CA GLU A 31 8.49 -10.48 -11.86
C GLU A 31 9.07 -9.11 -11.44
N MET A 32 8.30 -8.29 -10.71
CA MET A 32 8.73 -6.97 -10.24
C MET A 32 9.55 -7.07 -8.96
N VAL A 33 10.77 -6.50 -8.98
CA VAL A 33 11.60 -6.33 -7.78
C VAL A 33 11.23 -5.05 -7.02
N GLN A 34 10.84 -4.01 -7.74
CA GLN A 34 10.42 -2.73 -7.18
C GLN A 34 9.06 -2.36 -7.75
N TYR A 35 8.10 -2.03 -6.88
CA TYR A 35 6.76 -1.66 -7.29
C TYR A 35 6.65 -0.13 -7.40
N PRO A 36 6.45 0.43 -8.61
CA PRO A 36 6.19 1.86 -8.77
C PRO A 36 4.92 2.25 -8.00
N ARG A 37 5.02 3.26 -7.14
CA ARG A 37 3.87 3.72 -6.33
C ARG A 37 2.68 4.16 -7.19
N ASP A 38 2.94 4.76 -8.36
CA ASP A 38 1.89 5.19 -9.27
C ASP A 38 1.13 3.99 -9.88
N LEU A 39 1.85 2.94 -10.27
CA LEU A 39 1.24 1.73 -10.81
C LEU A 39 0.37 1.05 -9.75
N LEU A 40 0.91 0.92 -8.53
CA LEU A 40 0.15 0.37 -7.39
C LEU A 40 -1.13 1.16 -7.15
N LEU A 41 -1.03 2.49 -7.03
CA LEU A 41 -2.18 3.35 -6.81
C LEU A 41 -3.24 3.17 -7.91
N LYS A 42 -2.83 3.16 -9.18
CA LYS A 42 -3.75 2.98 -10.31
C LYS A 42 -4.45 1.63 -10.29
N LEU A 43 -3.73 0.56 -9.95
CA LEU A 43 -4.31 -0.78 -9.83
C LEU A 43 -5.28 -0.86 -8.65
N CYS A 44 -4.90 -0.31 -7.50
CA CYS A 44 -5.78 -0.22 -6.34
C CYS A 44 -7.08 0.52 -6.67
N LEU A 45 -6.99 1.67 -7.34
CA LEU A 45 -8.17 2.45 -7.76
C LEU A 45 -9.02 1.72 -8.81
N TYR A 46 -8.38 0.99 -9.74
CA TYR A 46 -9.10 0.27 -10.79
C TYR A 46 -9.88 -0.94 -10.25
N PHE A 47 -9.30 -1.66 -9.29
CA PHE A 47 -9.92 -2.84 -8.69
C PHE A 47 -10.71 -2.55 -7.41
N ASP A 48 -10.65 -1.33 -6.90
CA ASP A 48 -11.23 -0.93 -5.61
C ASP A 48 -10.72 -1.80 -4.45
N VAL A 49 -9.39 -1.97 -4.38
CA VAL A 49 -8.70 -2.82 -3.39
C VAL A 49 -7.57 -2.06 -2.70
N GLN A 50 -7.15 -2.56 -1.54
CA GLN A 50 -5.98 -2.04 -0.84
C GLN A 50 -4.67 -2.68 -1.34
N PRO A 51 -3.51 -2.02 -1.17
CA PRO A 51 -2.21 -2.57 -1.57
C PRO A 51 -1.90 -3.96 -0.98
N GLY A 52 -2.34 -4.23 0.26
CA GLY A 52 -2.17 -5.53 0.92
C GLY A 52 -2.98 -6.66 0.29
N GLU A 53 -3.95 -6.35 -0.57
CA GLU A 53 -4.67 -7.36 -1.34
C GLU A 53 -3.95 -7.72 -2.66
N LEU A 54 -3.13 -6.80 -3.19
CA LEU A 54 -2.32 -6.98 -4.39
C LEU A 54 -0.94 -7.59 -4.07
N ILE A 55 -0.31 -7.15 -2.98
CA ILE A 55 1.02 -7.60 -2.55
C ILE A 55 0.87 -8.18 -1.15
N ARG A 56 0.91 -9.50 -1.06
CA ARG A 56 0.96 -10.23 0.21
C ARG A 56 2.33 -10.86 0.38
N VAL A 57 2.84 -10.79 1.60
CA VAL A 57 3.93 -11.66 2.02
C VAL A 57 3.26 -12.98 2.41
N GLU A 58 3.55 -14.04 1.67
CA GLU A 58 3.20 -15.38 2.12
C GLU A 58 4.20 -15.73 3.23
N ALA A 59 3.71 -15.83 4.47
CA ALA A 59 4.49 -16.48 5.51
C ALA A 59 4.48 -17.97 5.17
N ASP A 60 5.62 -18.51 4.76
CA ASP A 60 5.85 -19.94 4.95
C ASP A 60 5.62 -20.20 6.44
N GLU A 61 4.89 -21.27 6.80
CA GLU A 61 4.52 -21.59 8.20
C GLU A 61 5.73 -21.68 9.16
N ASP A 62 6.96 -21.60 8.66
CA ASP A 62 8.23 -21.63 9.39
C ASP A 62 8.92 -20.26 9.60
N SER A 63 8.43 -19.16 9.03
CA SER A 63 9.01 -17.82 9.24
C SER A 63 8.12 -16.97 10.14
N ASP A 64 8.38 -17.06 11.45
CA ASP A 64 7.79 -16.23 12.48
C ASP A 64 8.18 -14.76 12.29
N CYS A 65 7.32 -14.00 11.62
CA CYS A 65 7.38 -12.54 11.55
C CYS A 65 6.16 -11.97 12.29
N THR A 66 6.23 -11.86 13.62
CA THR A 66 5.24 -11.08 14.38
C THR A 66 5.35 -9.61 13.98
N ILE A 67 4.38 -9.13 13.22
CA ILE A 67 4.19 -7.69 13.05
C ILE A 67 3.49 -7.22 14.33
N GLU A 68 4.26 -6.70 15.28
CA GLU A 68 3.69 -6.03 16.44
C GLU A 68 2.87 -4.82 15.96
N GLU A 69 1.59 -4.76 16.33
CA GLU A 69 0.77 -3.56 16.16
C GLU A 69 1.50 -2.41 16.87
N THR A 70 2.04 -1.47 16.09
CA THR A 70 2.61 -0.25 16.65
C THR A 70 1.48 0.55 17.30
N GLY A 71 1.46 0.54 18.63
CA GLY A 71 0.50 1.27 19.45
C GLY A 71 0.43 2.76 19.11
N ASP A 72 -0.76 3.31 19.38
CA ASP A 72 -1.12 4.70 19.16
C ASP A 72 -0.02 5.67 19.63
N ARG A 73 0.47 6.50 18.70
CA ARG A 73 1.29 7.67 19.04
C ARG A 73 0.36 8.70 19.68
N GLN A 74 0.39 8.80 21.00
CA GLN A 74 -0.25 9.88 21.72
C GLN A 74 0.64 11.13 21.63
N GLU A 75 0.16 12.18 20.96
CA GLU A 75 0.83 13.48 20.92
C GLU A 75 0.61 14.19 22.25
N ASP A 76 1.65 14.21 23.11
CA ASP A 76 1.66 15.05 24.30
C ASP A 76 1.87 16.52 23.88
N ASN A 77 0.76 17.25 23.71
CA ASN A 77 0.75 18.70 23.67
C ASN A 77 1.11 19.24 25.05
N ASN A 78 2.35 19.71 25.22
CA ASN A 78 2.76 20.39 26.44
C ASN A 78 2.66 21.91 26.22
N ASP A 79 1.48 22.45 26.50
CA ASP A 79 1.26 23.88 26.70
C ASP A 79 1.88 24.28 28.03
N ASN A 80 3.05 24.95 28.01
CA ASN A 80 3.52 25.71 29.17
C ASN A 80 3.55 27.20 28.82
N GLU A 81 2.43 27.83 29.15
CA GLU A 81 2.30 29.27 29.34
C GLU A 81 3.06 29.68 30.61
N SER A 82 4.06 30.54 30.46
CA SER A 82 4.66 31.26 31.59
C SER A 82 4.61 32.76 31.29
N THR A 83 3.43 33.33 31.54
CA THR A 83 3.24 34.77 31.67
C THR A 83 3.58 35.15 33.11
N GLU A 84 4.80 35.62 33.39
CA GLU A 84 5.07 36.37 34.63
C GLU A 84 5.22 37.85 34.32
N ALA A 85 4.13 38.56 34.64
CA ALA A 85 4.07 40.00 34.78
C ALA A 85 4.98 40.44 35.95
N GLY A 86 5.66 41.58 35.77
CA GLY A 86 6.60 42.13 36.74
C GLY A 86 5.96 42.63 38.04
N ASN A 87 6.83 42.88 39.02
CA ASN A 87 6.78 44.00 39.98
C ASN A 87 7.92 43.86 41.01
N LEU A 88 8.93 44.74 40.95
CA LEU A 88 9.26 45.77 41.97
C LEU A 88 10.52 46.55 41.56
#